data_AF-A0A7W3LRI9-F1
#
_entry.id   AF-A0A7W3LRI9-F1
#
_cell.length_a   1.000
_cell.length_b   1.000
_cell.length_c   1.000
_cell.angle_alpha   90.00
_cell.angle_beta   90.00
_cell.angle_gamma   90.00
#
_symmetry.space_group_name_H-M   'P 1'
#
loop_
_entity.id
_entity.type
_entity.pdbx_description
1 polymer ?
#
loop_
_entity_poly.entity_id
_entity_poly.type
_entity_poly.pdbx_seq_one_letter_code
_entity_poly.pdbx_strand_id
1 'polypeptide(L)'
;MVYADRGYDHDKYRRLLRKKGIRPKIARRGSPHGSGRGVYRWVVEQTLALLHWFGRLRIRWERRDDIHEAFLMLACDIICWRRLRRTLRQEL
;
A
#
# COMPACT_ATOMS: atom_id res chain seq x y z
N MET A 1 8.20 -3.89 12.44
CA MET A 1 8.84 -4.67 11.34
C MET A 1 8.28 -4.16 10.03
N VAL A 2 9.09 -4.03 8.97
CA VAL A 2 8.64 -3.52 7.66
C VAL A 2 8.91 -4.54 6.57
N TYR A 3 7.90 -4.81 5.74
CA TYR A 3 8.03 -5.60 4.52
C TYR A 3 8.21 -4.65 3.34
N ALA A 4 9.18 -4.94 2.48
CA ALA A 4 9.38 -4.19 1.26
C ALA A 4 9.85 -5.10 0.13
N ASP A 5 9.70 -4.60 -1.08
CA ASP A 5 10.08 -5.34 -2.27
C ASP A 5 11.57 -5.46 -2.46
N ARG A 6 11.94 -6.45 -3.27
CA ARG A 6 13.32 -6.70 -3.69
C ARG A 6 13.95 -5.48 -4.39
N GLY A 7 13.13 -4.59 -4.96
CA GLY A 7 13.59 -3.28 -5.44
C GLY A 7 14.31 -2.48 -4.37
N TYR A 8 13.90 -2.60 -3.11
CA TYR A 8 14.51 -1.95 -1.94
C TYR A 8 15.69 -2.73 -1.33
N ASP A 9 16.24 -3.72 -2.04
CA ASP A 9 17.41 -4.46 -1.57
C ASP A 9 18.70 -3.61 -1.63
N HIS A 10 18.83 -2.67 -0.71
CA HIS A 10 20.04 -1.90 -0.49
C HIS A 10 20.35 -1.86 1.00
N ASP A 11 21.63 -2.04 1.36
CA ASP A 11 22.02 -2.08 2.78
C ASP A 11 21.80 -0.74 3.49
N LYS A 12 21.81 0.38 2.75
CA LYS A 12 21.41 1.70 3.26
C LYS A 12 20.02 1.65 3.91
N TYR A 13 19.03 1.06 3.23
CA TYR A 13 17.66 0.98 3.77
C TYR A 13 17.57 0.08 5.00
N ARG A 14 18.30 -1.04 5.01
CA ARG A 14 18.36 -1.93 6.17
C ARG A 14 18.99 -1.26 7.39
N ARG A 15 20.08 -0.51 7.20
CA ARG A 15 20.73 0.26 8.27
C ARG A 15 19.81 1.35 8.82
N LEU A 16 19.16 2.12 7.94
CA LEU A 16 18.21 3.16 8.35
C LEU A 16 17.02 2.59 9.15
N LEU A 17 16.46 1.47 8.71
CA LEU A 17 15.37 0.79 9.42
C LEU A 17 15.83 0.29 10.79
N ARG A 18 16.99 -0.37 10.87
CA ARG A 18 17.55 -0.84 12.15
C ARG A 18 17.85 0.30 13.11
N LYS A 19 18.38 1.43 12.63
CA LYS A 19 18.62 2.64 13.44
C LYS A 19 17.33 3.19 14.05
N LYS A 20 16.19 2.99 13.39
CA LYS A 20 14.85 3.33 13.89
C LYS A 20 14.21 2.21 14.73
N GLY A 21 14.94 1.15 15.07
CA GLY A 21 14.40 -0.01 15.79
C GLY A 21 13.47 -0.91 14.95
N ILE A 22 13.41 -0.69 13.63
CA ILE A 22 12.51 -1.41 12.73
C ILE A 22 13.24 -2.59 12.10
N ARG A 23 12.74 -3.82 12.34
CA ARG A 23 13.24 -5.01 11.66
C ARG A 23 12.90 -4.98 10.15
N PRO A 24 13.90 -5.00 9.24
CA PRO A 24 13.65 -5.03 7.80
C PRO A 24 13.37 -6.46 7.31
N LYS A 25 12.26 -6.67 6.60
CA LYS A 25 11.90 -7.89 5.86
C LYS A 25 11.92 -7.59 4.36
N ILE A 26 13.13 -7.49 3.81
CA ILE A 26 13.38 -7.16 2.40
C ILE A 26 14.12 -8.33 1.76
N ALA A 27 13.52 -8.93 0.73
CA ALA A 27 14.13 -10.02 -0.01
C ALA A 27 15.44 -9.57 -0.70
N ARG A 28 16.45 -10.45 -0.73
CA ARG A 28 17.69 -10.18 -1.46
C ARG A 28 17.47 -10.32 -2.97
N ARG A 29 18.18 -9.52 -3.77
CA ARG A 29 18.32 -9.66 -5.22
C ARG A 29 19.10 -10.93 -5.52
N GLY A 30 18.78 -11.58 -6.64
CA GLY A 30 19.39 -12.87 -7.02
C GLY A 30 18.94 -14.09 -6.21
N SER A 31 18.21 -13.92 -5.09
CA SER A 31 17.67 -15.07 -4.36
C SER A 31 16.47 -15.67 -5.11
N PRO A 32 16.26 -17.01 -5.05
CA PRO A 32 15.06 -17.65 -5.58
C PRO A 32 13.77 -16.95 -5.12
N HIS A 33 12.75 -16.95 -5.98
CA HIS A 33 11.44 -16.42 -5.62
C HIS A 33 10.78 -17.35 -4.59
N GLY A 34 10.73 -16.93 -3.33
CA GLY A 34 9.80 -17.49 -2.36
C GLY A 34 8.40 -16.88 -2.55
N SER A 35 7.38 -17.74 -2.60
CA SER A 35 5.95 -17.36 -2.69
C SER A 35 5.43 -16.57 -1.47
N GLY A 36 6.17 -16.55 -0.36
CA GLY A 36 5.70 -16.03 0.92
C GLY A 36 5.53 -14.51 1.05
N ARG A 37 5.90 -13.70 0.04
CA ARG A 37 5.68 -12.24 0.09
C ARG A 37 4.23 -11.84 -0.15
N GLY A 38 3.48 -12.63 -0.94
CA GLY A 38 2.06 -12.37 -1.21
C GLY A 38 1.20 -12.37 0.06
N VAL A 39 1.52 -13.23 1.02
CA VAL A 39 0.78 -13.38 2.30
C VAL A 39 0.78 -12.11 3.15
N TYR A 40 1.81 -11.27 3.04
CA TYR A 40 1.88 -10.01 3.79
C TYR A 40 1.55 -8.80 2.92
N ARG A 41 1.78 -8.88 1.60
CA ARG A 41 1.52 -7.79 0.66
C ARG A 41 0.05 -7.66 0.26
N TRP A 42 -0.74 -8.73 0.33
CA TRP A 42 -2.12 -8.72 -0.20
C TRP A 42 -2.97 -7.58 0.37
N VAL A 43 -2.78 -7.18 1.63
CA VAL A 43 -3.52 -6.07 2.25
C VAL A 43 -3.26 -4.74 1.53
N VAL A 44 -1.99 -4.48 1.21
CA VAL A 44 -1.57 -3.26 0.49
C VAL A 44 -2.04 -3.32 -0.96
N GLU A 45 -1.86 -4.46 -1.62
CA GLU A 45 -2.28 -4.67 -3.01
C GLU A 45 -3.80 -4.55 -3.16
N GLN A 46 -4.56 -5.09 -2.20
CA GLN A 46 -6.02 -4.98 -2.16
C GLN A 46 -6.47 -3.53 -1.98
N THR A 47 -5.78 -2.76 -1.14
CA THR A 47 -6.06 -1.33 -0.94
C THR A 47 -5.76 -0.53 -2.21
N LEU A 48 -4.61 -0.78 -2.85
CA LEU A 48 -4.25 -0.14 -4.13
C LEU A 48 -5.24 -0.51 -5.24
N ALA A 49 -5.68 -1.76 -5.29
CA ALA A 49 -6.71 -2.19 -6.24
C ALA A 49 -8.03 -1.42 -6.04
N LEU A 50 -8.47 -1.22 -4.79
CA LEU A 50 -9.65 -0.40 -4.49
C LEU A 50 -9.51 1.05 -4.96
N LEU A 51 -8.33 1.66 -4.77
CA LEU A 51 -8.07 3.01 -5.26
C LEU A 51 -8.06 3.08 -6.79
N HIS A 52 -7.48 2.08 -7.46
CA HIS A 52 -7.43 2.02 -8.92
C HIS A 52 -8.79 1.78 -9.59
N TRP A 53 -9.83 1.40 -8.86
CA TRP A 53 -11.20 1.43 -9.39
C TRP A 53 -11.68 2.86 -9.70
N PHE A 54 -11.11 3.86 -9.04
CA PHE A 54 -11.31 5.26 -9.40
C PHE A 54 -10.34 5.62 -10.53
N GLY A 55 -10.84 5.70 -11.77
CA GLY A 55 -10.00 5.78 -12.98
C GLY A 55 -8.92 6.88 -12.97
N ARG A 56 -9.18 8.04 -12.35
CA ARG A 56 -8.20 9.15 -12.19
C ARG A 56 -7.05 8.85 -11.22
N LEU A 57 -7.20 7.85 -10.36
CA LEU A 57 -6.15 7.35 -9.47
C LEU A 57 -5.36 6.19 -10.09
N ARG A 58 -5.96 5.42 -11.00
CA ARG A 58 -5.26 4.35 -11.73
C ARG A 58 -4.22 4.88 -12.70
N ILE A 59 -4.60 5.89 -13.48
CA ILE A 59 -3.70 6.61 -14.37
C ILE A 59 -3.69 8.05 -13.91
N ARG A 60 -2.51 8.53 -13.51
CA ARG A 60 -2.35 9.92 -13.07
C ARG A 60 -2.39 10.85 -14.29
N TRP A 61 -3.57 11.39 -14.56
CA TRP A 61 -3.76 12.46 -15.54
C TRP A 61 -3.50 13.85 -14.96
N GLU A 62 -3.61 13.98 -13.63
CA GLU A 62 -3.43 15.27 -12.95
C GLU A 62 -1.97 15.68 -12.95
N ARG A 63 -1.68 16.81 -13.59
CA ARG A 63 -0.34 17.41 -13.61
C ARG A 63 0.06 17.91 -12.23
N ARG A 64 -0.90 18.49 -11.49
CA ARG A 64 -0.66 18.97 -10.12
C ARG A 64 -0.85 17.83 -9.11
N ASP A 65 -0.01 17.81 -8.10
CA ASP A 65 -0.03 16.84 -7.01
C ASP A 65 -1.18 17.08 -6.04
N ASP A 66 -1.48 18.34 -5.71
CA ASP A 66 -2.59 18.72 -4.83
C ASP A 66 -3.97 18.23 -5.34
N ILE A 67 -4.21 18.32 -6.65
CA ILE A 67 -5.44 17.79 -7.26
C ILE A 67 -5.49 16.26 -7.15
N HIS A 68 -4.36 15.58 -7.36
CA HIS A 68 -4.29 14.13 -7.23
C HIS A 68 -4.51 13.68 -5.79
N GLU A 69 -3.93 14.41 -4.83
CA GLU A 69 -4.12 14.20 -3.40
C GLU A 69 -5.58 14.39 -2.99
N ALA A 70 -6.26 15.43 -3.50
CA ALA A 70 -7.69 15.62 -3.25
C ALA A 70 -8.54 14.44 -3.75
N PHE A 71 -8.24 13.89 -4.94
CA PHE A 71 -8.92 12.68 -5.41
C PHE A 71 -8.61 11.45 -4.56
N LEU A 72 -7.37 11.32 -4.10
CA LEU A 72 -6.97 10.23 -3.21
C LEU A 72 -7.75 10.27 -1.90
N MET A 73 -7.83 11.45 -1.28
CA MET A 73 -8.59 11.66 -0.04
C MET A 73 -10.08 11.34 -0.24
N LEU A 74 -10.69 11.88 -1.30
CA LEU A 74 -12.10 11.62 -1.60
C LEU A 74 -12.39 10.12 -1.84
N ALA A 75 -11.50 9.40 -2.54
CA ALA A 75 -11.64 7.97 -2.74
C ALA A 75 -11.55 7.19 -1.41
N CYS A 76 -10.61 7.56 -0.55
CA CYS A 76 -10.49 7.00 0.80
C CYS A 76 -11.76 7.22 1.62
N ASP A 77 -12.31 8.43 1.62
CA ASP A 77 -13.53 8.79 2.34
C ASP A 77 -14.72 7.94 1.86
N ILE A 78 -14.89 7.77 0.54
CA ILE A 78 -15.93 6.93 -0.04
C ILE A 78 -15.77 5.46 0.37
N ILE A 79 -14.55 4.93 0.34
CA ILE A 79 -14.27 3.54 0.75
C ILE A 79 -14.60 3.35 2.23
N CYS A 80 -14.13 4.25 3.09
CA CYS A 80 -14.38 4.23 4.54
C CYS A 80 -15.89 4.32 4.83
N TRP A 81 -16.61 5.25 4.19
CA TRP A 81 -18.05 5.38 4.33
C TRP A 81 -18.80 4.11 3.92
N ARG A 82 -18.44 3.50 2.78
CA ARG A 82 -19.07 2.25 2.31
C ARG A 82 -18.84 1.10 3.29
N ARG A 83 -17.65 1.01 3.89
CA ARG A 83 -17.34 -0.01 4.91
C ARG A 83 -18.14 0.24 6.19
N LEU A 84 -18.14 1.46 6.69
CA LEU A 84 -18.90 1.85 7.88
C LEU A 84 -20.40 1.56 7.70
N ARG A 85 -20.99 2.00 6.59
CA ARG A 85 -22.41 1.78 6.29
C ARG A 85 -22.77 0.31 6.14
N ARG A 86 -21.85 -0.52 5.65
CA ARG A 86 -22.02 -1.98 5.60
C ARG A 86 -22.02 -2.58 7.01
N THR A 87 -21.09 -2.19 7.87
CA THR A 87 -21.02 -2.65 9.26
C THR A 87 -22.28 -2.26 10.03
N LEU A 88 -22.69 -0.99 9.98
CA LEU A 88 -23.89 -0.51 10.67
C LEU A 88 -25.18 -1.21 10.21
N ARG A 89 -25.26 -1.63 8.94
CA ARG A 89 -26.42 -2.40 8.43
C ARG A 89 -26.43 -3.84 8.93
N GLN A 90 -25.29 -4.41 9.31
CA GLN A 90 -25.21 -5.78 9.83
C GLN A 90 -25.52 -5.87 11.32
N GLU A 91 -25.52 -4.74 12.03
CA GLU A 91 -25.82 -4.64 13.46
C GLU A 91 -27.30 -4.30 13.74
N LEU A 92 -28.10 -4.03 12.71
CA LEU A 92 -29.56 -3.81 12.74
C LEU A 92 -30.29 -5.01 12.13
#